data_AF-Q4JHN9-F1
#
_entry.id   AF-Q4JHN9-F1
#
_cell.length_a   1.000
_cell.length_b   1.000
_cell.length_c   1.000
_cell.angle_alpha   90.00
_cell.angle_beta   90.00
_cell.angle_gamma   90.00
#
_symmetry.space_group_name_H-M   'P 1'
#
loop_
_entity.id
_entity.type
_entity.pdbx_description
1 polymer ?
#
loop_
_entity_poly.entity_id
_entity_poly.type
_entity_poly.pdbx_seq_one_letter_code
_entity_poly.pdbx_strand_id
1 'polypeptide(L)'
;MSAEQQNNEEVTIDLRRLFILIRKHIISILIWMIGLGLIAYGVSEYVLVPKYTASTQLLVNRKTADANHADANQAYANQQADINAVTTYKDIITSNVILKGASKYLANPVTLVKKATPAKKAVYKTNDGTRTLVKKAVKAKPAVYKRESKSYSVSANELASAVSVTTTTSSQVFTLSAT
;
A
#
# COMPACT_ATOMS: atom_id res chain seq x y z
N MET A 1 21.96 -66.33 -24.43
CA MET A 1 21.96 -66.00 -22.99
C MET A 1 23.33 -65.49 -22.64
N SER A 2 23.50 -64.17 -22.57
CA SER A 2 24.71 -63.52 -22.04
C SER A 2 24.24 -62.74 -20.82
N ALA A 3 24.71 -63.13 -19.64
CA ALA A 3 24.35 -62.45 -18.40
C ALA A 3 25.11 -61.14 -18.31
N GLU A 4 24.39 -60.03 -18.26
CA GLU A 4 24.90 -58.74 -17.78
C GLU A 4 25.27 -58.88 -16.30
N GLN A 5 26.56 -58.82 -15.98
CA GLN A 5 27.00 -58.61 -14.61
C GLN A 5 26.88 -57.11 -14.29
N GLN A 6 25.81 -56.74 -13.58
CA GLN A 6 25.68 -55.46 -12.92
C GLN A 6 26.72 -55.37 -11.80
N ASN A 7 27.75 -54.55 -12.00
CA ASN A 7 28.70 -54.16 -10.97
C ASN A 7 28.03 -53.11 -10.07
N ASN A 8 27.53 -53.56 -8.92
CA ASN A 8 27.15 -52.67 -7.82
C ASN A 8 28.43 -52.28 -7.07
N GLU A 9 29.02 -51.13 -7.42
CA GLU A 9 30.07 -50.53 -6.61
C GLU A 9 29.47 -50.08 -5.27
N GLU A 10 29.83 -50.75 -4.17
CA GLU A 10 29.57 -50.24 -2.83
C GLU A 10 30.27 -48.88 -2.69
N VAL A 11 29.48 -47.80 -2.69
CA VAL A 11 29.97 -46.42 -2.48
C VAL A 11 30.32 -46.24 -1.00
N THR A 12 31.44 -46.84 -0.58
CA THR A 12 32.00 -46.66 0.76
C THR A 12 32.83 -45.38 0.76
N ILE A 13 32.20 -44.27 1.14
CA ILE A 13 32.87 -42.96 1.21
C ILE A 13 33.79 -42.93 2.44
N ASP A 14 35.10 -43.01 2.19
CA ASP A 14 36.11 -42.88 3.25
C ASP A 14 36.26 -41.41 3.71
N LEU A 15 35.80 -41.15 4.93
CA LEU A 15 35.82 -39.81 5.56
C LEU A 15 37.24 -39.26 5.76
N ARG A 16 38.25 -40.12 5.94
CA ARG A 16 39.66 -39.66 6.06
C ARG A 16 40.16 -39.09 4.74
N ARG A 17 39.87 -39.76 3.63
CA ARG A 17 40.24 -39.27 2.29
C ARG A 17 39.56 -37.94 1.98
N LEU A 18 38.29 -37.78 2.34
CA LEU A 18 37.56 -36.53 2.16
C LEU A 18 38.20 -35.37 2.94
N PHE A 19 38.57 -35.59 4.21
CA PHE A 19 39.20 -34.57 5.05
C PHE A 19 40.56 -34.09 4.51
N ILE A 20 41.37 -35.03 4.01
CA ILE A 20 42.66 -34.71 3.37
C ILE A 20 42.44 -33.90 2.09
N LEU A 21 41.43 -34.26 1.29
CA LEU A 21 41.08 -33.55 0.05
C LEU A 21 40.62 -32.12 0.31
N ILE A 22 39.78 -31.91 1.34
CA ILE A 22 39.31 -30.59 1.78
C ILE A 22 40.49 -29.73 2.23
N ARG A 23 41.37 -30.26 3.08
CA ARG A 23 42.54 -29.51 3.57
C ARG A 23 43.49 -29.10 2.45
N LYS A 24 43.62 -29.94 1.41
CA LYS A 24 44.42 -29.65 0.21
C LYS A 24 43.81 -28.52 -0.65
N HIS A 25 42.48 -28.39 -0.70
CA HIS A 25 41.77 -27.41 -1.53
C HIS A 25 41.12 -26.28 -0.74
N ILE A 26 41.50 -26.08 0.52
CA ILE A 26 40.83 -25.12 1.41
C ILE A 26 40.88 -23.69 0.88
N ILE A 27 41.94 -23.33 0.15
CA ILE A 27 42.09 -22.04 -0.52
C ILE A 27 41.08 -21.90 -1.67
N SER A 28 40.89 -22.94 -2.47
CA SER A 28 39.88 -22.96 -3.55
C SER A 28 38.46 -22.81 -2.99
N ILE A 29 38.18 -23.46 -1.86
CA ILE A 29 36.90 -23.34 -1.16
C ILE A 29 36.69 -21.90 -0.68
N LEU A 30 37.73 -21.27 -0.11
CA LEU A 30 37.66 -19.88 0.34
C LEU A 30 37.38 -18.90 -0.82
N ILE A 31 38.06 -19.10 -1.96
CA ILE A 31 37.85 -18.28 -3.17
C ILE A 31 36.41 -18.43 -3.68
N TRP A 32 35.89 -19.66 -3.74
CA TRP A 32 34.50 -19.90 -4.14
C TRP A 32 33.50 -19.31 -3.15
N MET A 33 33.78 -19.38 -1.85
CA MET A 33 32.91 -18.81 -0.83
C MET A 33 32.84 -17.28 -0.97
N ILE A 34 33.98 -16.62 -1.17
CA ILE A 34 34.04 -15.17 -1.40
C ILE A 34 33.36 -14.82 -2.73
N GLY A 35 33.62 -15.57 -3.80
CA GLY A 35 33.03 -15.34 -5.12
C GLY A 35 31.51 -15.44 -5.10
N LEU A 36 30.96 -16.52 -4.54
CA LEU A 36 29.52 -16.69 -4.36
C LEU A 36 28.94 -15.65 -3.40
N GLY A 37 29.66 -15.29 -2.34
CA GLY A 37 29.25 -14.25 -1.40
C GLY A 37 29.11 -12.87 -2.06
N LEU A 38 30.07 -12.50 -2.91
CA LEU A 38 30.01 -11.25 -3.69
C LEU A 38 28.86 -11.25 -4.69
N ILE A 39 28.64 -12.39 -5.38
CA ILE A 39 27.50 -12.54 -6.29
C ILE A 39 26.17 -12.42 -5.53
N ALA A 40 26.03 -13.12 -4.40
CA ALA A 40 24.84 -13.06 -3.56
C ALA A 40 24.58 -11.65 -3.02
N TYR A 41 25.64 -10.95 -2.59
CA TYR A 41 25.54 -9.55 -2.17
C TYR A 41 25.08 -8.64 -3.32
N GLY A 42 25.66 -8.79 -4.50
CA GLY A 42 25.25 -8.03 -5.69
C GLY A 42 23.79 -8.29 -6.06
N VAL A 43 23.35 -9.55 -6.03
CA VAL A 43 21.94 -9.88 -6.27
C VAL A 43 21.04 -9.27 -5.18
N SER A 44 21.44 -9.34 -3.92
CA SER A 44 20.65 -8.81 -2.82
C SER A 44 20.50 -7.29 -2.88
N GLU A 45 21.54 -6.54 -3.21
CA GLU A 45 21.49 -5.07 -3.18
C GLU A 45 20.85 -4.50 -4.45
N TYR A 46 21.10 -5.11 -5.62
CA TYR A 46 20.67 -4.53 -6.91
C TYR A 46 19.40 -5.17 -7.49
N VAL A 47 19.10 -6.43 -7.14
CA VAL A 47 17.93 -7.15 -7.70
C VAL A 47 16.77 -7.18 -6.72
N LEU A 48 17.02 -7.31 -5.42
CA LEU A 48 15.95 -7.34 -4.41
C LEU A 48 15.53 -5.91 -4.05
N VAL A 49 14.46 -5.44 -4.68
CA VAL A 49 13.82 -4.17 -4.30
C VAL A 49 13.19 -4.31 -2.89
N PRO A 50 13.48 -3.40 -1.95
CA PRO A 50 12.86 -3.44 -0.62
C PRO A 50 11.35 -3.28 -0.74
N LYS A 51 10.60 -4.21 -0.13
CA LYS A 51 9.14 -4.16 -0.05
C LYS A 51 8.72 -3.51 1.25
N TYR A 52 7.86 -2.48 1.16
CA TYR A 52 7.35 -1.75 2.32
C TYR A 52 5.87 -2.03 2.48
N THR A 53 5.49 -2.51 3.66
CA THR A 53 4.08 -2.80 3.96
C THR A 53 3.50 -1.72 4.87
N ALA A 54 2.27 -1.30 4.57
CA ALA A 54 1.46 -0.45 5.43
C ALA A 54 0.13 -1.16 5.71
N SER A 55 -0.33 -1.15 6.96
CA SER A 55 -1.60 -1.79 7.31
C SER A 55 -2.43 -0.91 8.25
N THR A 56 -3.75 -0.93 8.09
CA THR A 56 -4.70 -0.25 8.96
C THR A 56 -5.93 -1.13 9.22
N GLN A 57 -6.52 -1.00 10.42
CA GLN A 57 -7.68 -1.77 10.84
C GLN A 57 -8.91 -0.88 10.90
N LEU A 58 -10.00 -1.32 10.28
CA LEU A 58 -11.25 -0.59 10.18
C LEU A 58 -12.36 -1.41 10.84
N LEU A 59 -13.10 -0.77 11.75
CA LEU A 59 -14.28 -1.32 12.40
C LEU A 59 -15.53 -0.87 11.66
N VAL A 60 -16.33 -1.83 11.21
CA VAL A 60 -17.63 -1.58 10.59
C VAL A 60 -18.69 -1.60 11.67
N ASN A 61 -19.37 -0.47 11.84
CA ASN A 61 -20.57 -0.39 12.66
C ASN A 61 -21.65 0.35 11.90
N ARG A 62 -22.83 -0.26 11.79
CA ARG A 62 -24.00 0.39 11.20
C ARG A 62 -24.78 1.10 12.30
N LYS A 63 -25.08 2.38 12.10
CA LYS A 63 -25.93 3.13 13.02
C LYS A 63 -27.36 2.61 12.89
N THR A 64 -27.82 1.79 13.83
CA THR A 64 -29.22 1.35 13.90
C THR A 64 -30.08 2.54 14.34
N ALA A 65 -31.18 2.79 13.63
CA ALA A 65 -32.08 3.91 13.91
C ALA A 65 -32.95 3.67 15.16
N ASP A 66 -33.14 2.42 15.57
CA ASP A 66 -33.95 2.02 16.72
C ASP A 66 -33.10 1.27 17.76
N ALA A 67 -32.34 2.00 18.56
CA ALA A 67 -31.57 1.44 19.67
C ALA A 67 -32.46 0.99 20.87
N ASN A 68 -33.77 1.26 20.83
CA ASN A 68 -34.68 1.07 21.96
C ASN A 68 -35.51 -0.23 21.89
N HIS A 69 -35.45 -0.98 20.78
CA HIS A 69 -36.17 -2.26 20.61
C HIS A 69 -35.27 -3.31 19.96
N ALA A 70 -34.21 -3.72 20.66
CA ALA A 70 -33.36 -4.81 20.21
C ALA A 70 -33.92 -6.16 20.70
N ASP A 71 -34.81 -6.76 19.93
CA ASP A 71 -35.11 -8.20 20.09
C ASP A 71 -33.82 -9.00 19.84
N ALA A 72 -33.59 -10.08 20.60
CA ALA A 72 -32.38 -10.91 20.45
C ALA A 72 -32.18 -11.40 19.00
N ASN A 73 -33.27 -11.68 18.27
CA ASN A 73 -33.22 -12.04 16.85
C ASN A 73 -32.74 -10.90 15.95
N GLN A 74 -33.03 -9.64 16.28
CA GLN A 74 -32.52 -8.48 15.54
C GLN A 74 -31.03 -8.26 15.81
N ALA A 75 -30.54 -8.54 17.02
CA ALA A 75 -29.11 -8.45 17.33
C ALA A 75 -28.27 -9.41 16.47
N TYR A 76 -28.71 -10.67 16.31
CA TYR A 76 -28.04 -11.64 15.43
C TYR A 76 -28.12 -11.24 13.94
N ALA A 77 -29.29 -10.78 13.47
CA ALA A 77 -29.45 -10.30 12.09
C ALA A 77 -28.57 -9.07 11.81
N ASN A 78 -28.45 -8.17 12.79
CA ASN A 78 -27.56 -7.00 12.72
C ASN A 78 -26.09 -7.43 12.68
N GLN A 79 -25.66 -8.36 13.53
CA GLN A 79 -24.29 -8.87 13.50
C GLN A 79 -23.94 -9.53 12.15
N GLN A 80 -24.83 -10.36 11.61
CA GLN A 80 -24.61 -11.01 10.31
C GLN A 80 -24.52 -9.99 9.16
N ALA A 81 -25.36 -8.96 9.19
CA ALA A 81 -25.31 -7.93 8.17
C ALA A 81 -24.13 -6.94 8.35
N ASP A 82 -23.57 -6.81 9.56
CA ASP A 82 -22.29 -6.11 9.77
C ASP A 82 -21.15 -6.89 9.14
N ILE A 83 -21.13 -8.22 9.29
CA ILE A 83 -20.15 -9.11 8.66
C ILE A 83 -20.28 -9.04 7.12
N ASN A 84 -21.51 -9.02 6.58
CA ASN A 84 -21.70 -8.89 5.14
C ASN A 84 -21.26 -7.51 4.61
N ALA A 85 -21.42 -6.45 5.41
CA ALA A 85 -20.97 -5.12 5.04
C ALA A 85 -19.45 -5.04 4.88
N VAL A 86 -18.68 -5.84 5.62
CA VAL A 86 -17.23 -5.94 5.46
C VAL A 86 -16.86 -6.36 4.03
N THR A 87 -17.55 -7.34 3.45
CA THR A 87 -17.33 -7.76 2.06
C THR A 87 -17.67 -6.65 1.06
N THR A 88 -18.77 -5.92 1.28
CA THR A 88 -19.13 -4.78 0.44
C THR A 88 -18.09 -3.65 0.52
N TYR A 89 -17.60 -3.32 1.71
CA TYR A 89 -16.54 -2.32 1.88
C TYR A 89 -15.23 -2.76 1.24
N LYS A 90 -14.89 -4.05 1.32
CA LYS A 90 -13.76 -4.63 0.61
C LYS A 90 -13.88 -4.36 -0.90
N ASP A 91 -15.02 -4.67 -1.51
CA ASP A 91 -15.23 -4.47 -2.95
C ASP A 91 -15.21 -3.00 -3.35
N ILE A 92 -15.72 -2.10 -2.50
CA ILE A 92 -15.67 -0.65 -2.74
C ILE A 92 -14.23 -0.16 -2.68
N ILE A 93 -13.46 -0.55 -1.67
CA ILE A 93 -12.08 -0.09 -1.47
C ILE A 93 -11.15 -0.58 -2.58
N THR A 94 -11.36 -1.81 -3.07
CA THR A 94 -10.59 -2.38 -4.19
C THR A 94 -11.20 -2.04 -5.56
N SER A 95 -12.28 -1.25 -5.60
CA SER A 95 -12.93 -0.88 -6.86
C SER A 95 -12.05 0.03 -7.72
N ASN A 96 -12.16 -0.13 -9.03
CA ASN A 96 -11.38 0.64 -10.00
C ASN A 96 -11.57 2.17 -9.85
N VAL A 97 -12.77 2.63 -9.46
CA VAL A 97 -13.04 4.06 -9.26
C VAL A 97 -12.25 4.62 -8.09
N ILE A 98 -12.23 3.90 -6.96
CA ILE A 98 -11.47 4.30 -5.77
C ILE A 98 -9.97 4.19 -6.04
N LEU A 99 -9.50 3.11 -6.66
CA LEU A 99 -8.09 2.91 -7.00
C LEU A 99 -7.58 3.95 -8.02
N LYS A 100 -8.39 4.35 -9.00
CA LYS A 100 -8.06 5.48 -9.91
C LYS A 100 -7.98 6.81 -9.17
N GLY A 101 -8.89 7.05 -8.23
CA GLY A 101 -8.85 8.22 -7.37
C GLY A 101 -7.56 8.27 -6.55
N ALA A 102 -7.21 7.14 -5.92
CA ALA A 102 -5.98 6.99 -5.14
C ALA A 102 -4.72 7.16 -6.02
N SER A 103 -4.67 6.54 -7.19
CA SER A 103 -3.60 6.71 -8.20
C SER A 103 -3.39 8.19 -8.55
N LYS A 104 -4.48 8.91 -8.83
CA LYS A 104 -4.43 10.34 -9.16
C LYS A 104 -3.93 11.19 -7.98
N TYR A 105 -4.34 10.86 -6.77
CA TYR A 105 -3.86 11.52 -5.55
C TYR A 105 -2.36 11.29 -5.34
N LEU A 106 -1.89 10.04 -5.48
CA LEU A 106 -0.48 9.68 -5.35
C LEU A 106 0.39 10.36 -6.42
N ALA A 107 -0.11 10.53 -7.64
CA ALA A 107 0.59 11.25 -8.70
C ALA A 107 0.76 12.75 -8.37
N ASN A 108 -0.22 13.35 -7.70
CA ASN A 108 -0.18 14.77 -7.34
C ASN A 108 -0.75 15.03 -5.92
N PRO A 109 0.04 14.74 -4.87
CA PRO A 109 -0.38 14.89 -3.48
C PRO A 109 -0.30 16.36 -3.08
N VAL A 110 -1.32 17.13 -3.45
CA VAL A 110 -1.43 18.56 -3.18
C VAL A 110 -2.57 18.84 -2.23
N THR A 111 -2.32 19.66 -1.22
CA THR A 111 -3.38 20.20 -0.37
C THR A 111 -3.55 21.69 -0.51
N LEU A 112 -4.80 22.11 -0.36
CA LEU A 112 -5.21 23.49 -0.49
C LEU A 112 -4.81 24.26 0.77
N VAL A 113 -3.73 25.02 0.69
CA VAL A 113 -3.24 25.84 1.82
C VAL A 113 -4.00 27.16 1.91
N LYS A 114 -4.39 27.75 0.78
CA LYS A 114 -5.23 28.95 0.74
C LYS A 114 -6.28 28.84 -0.34
N LYS A 115 -7.55 29.02 0.05
CA LYS A 115 -8.67 29.11 -0.89
C LYS A 115 -8.49 30.30 -1.83
N ALA A 116 -8.95 30.14 -3.06
CA ALA A 116 -8.96 31.24 -4.02
C ALA A 116 -9.81 32.41 -3.47
N THR A 117 -9.34 33.63 -3.64
CA THR A 117 -10.08 34.84 -3.29
C THR A 117 -10.62 35.47 -4.57
N PRO A 118 -11.95 35.54 -4.78
CA PRO A 118 -12.52 36.14 -5.97
C PRO A 118 -12.29 37.65 -5.99
N ALA A 119 -12.21 38.24 -7.18
CA ALA A 119 -12.08 39.68 -7.33
C ALA A 119 -13.32 40.39 -6.76
N LYS A 120 -13.11 41.47 -6.01
CA LYS A 120 -14.17 42.37 -5.54
C LYS A 120 -13.99 43.74 -6.19
N LYS A 121 -15.04 44.25 -6.83
CA LYS A 121 -15.05 45.59 -7.44
C LYS A 121 -14.99 46.67 -6.34
N ALA A 122 -14.47 47.85 -6.70
CA ALA A 122 -14.51 49.01 -5.82
C ALA A 122 -15.96 49.49 -5.61
N VAL A 123 -16.28 49.89 -4.38
CA VAL A 123 -17.59 50.45 -4.03
C VAL A 123 -17.42 51.93 -3.76
N TYR A 124 -18.27 52.73 -4.40
CA TYR A 124 -18.32 54.18 -4.24
C TYR A 124 -19.66 54.54 -3.60
N LYS A 125 -19.68 55.47 -2.66
CA LYS A 125 -20.90 56.13 -2.19
C LYS A 125 -20.93 57.55 -2.72
N THR A 126 -22.11 57.99 -3.13
CA THR A 126 -22.33 59.35 -3.60
C THR A 126 -23.12 60.07 -2.51
N ASN A 127 -22.52 61.08 -1.89
CA ASN A 127 -23.21 61.99 -0.97
C ASN A 127 -23.00 63.41 -1.52
N ASP A 128 -24.08 64.19 -1.62
CA ASP A 128 -24.09 65.58 -2.13
C ASP A 128 -23.24 65.78 -3.39
N GLY A 129 -23.54 65.00 -4.43
CA GLY A 129 -22.87 65.11 -5.73
C GLY A 129 -21.40 64.64 -5.78
N THR A 130 -20.77 64.40 -4.63
CA THR A 130 -19.37 63.99 -4.54
C THR A 130 -19.25 62.47 -4.33
N ARG A 131 -18.58 61.78 -5.26
CA ARG A 131 -18.35 60.33 -5.16
C ARG A 131 -17.15 60.06 -4.29
N THR A 132 -17.36 59.45 -3.13
CA THR A 132 -16.30 59.02 -2.23
C THR A 132 -16.09 57.51 -2.31
N LEU A 133 -14.82 57.10 -2.44
CA LEU A 133 -14.44 55.70 -2.47
C LEU A 133 -14.59 55.11 -1.06
N VAL A 134 -15.50 54.15 -0.88
CA VAL A 134 -15.74 53.53 0.43
C VAL A 134 -15.08 52.17 0.58
N LYS A 135 -14.85 51.44 -0.52
CA LYS A 135 -14.09 50.18 -0.52
C LYS A 135 -13.22 50.08 -1.76
N LYS A 136 -11.92 49.86 -1.56
CA LYS A 136 -10.96 49.61 -2.64
C LYS A 136 -11.24 48.26 -3.31
N ALA A 137 -10.97 48.17 -4.61
CA ALA A 137 -11.04 46.92 -5.35
C ALA A 137 -10.00 45.92 -4.82
N VAL A 138 -10.39 44.65 -4.73
CA VAL A 138 -9.50 43.54 -4.36
C VAL A 138 -9.30 42.67 -5.60
N LYS A 139 -8.05 42.51 -6.05
CA LYS A 139 -7.71 41.63 -7.18
C LYS A 139 -7.89 40.17 -6.80
N ALA A 140 -8.31 39.34 -7.76
CA ALA A 140 -8.41 37.89 -7.54
C ALA A 140 -7.03 37.31 -7.22
N LYS A 141 -6.98 36.38 -6.28
CA LYS A 141 -5.78 35.59 -5.97
C LYS A 141 -6.10 34.11 -6.17
N PRO A 142 -5.30 33.37 -6.95
CA PRO A 142 -5.52 31.95 -7.18
C PRO A 142 -5.35 31.15 -5.87
N ALA A 143 -5.96 29.97 -5.83
CA ALA A 143 -5.76 29.02 -4.76
C ALA A 143 -4.29 28.60 -4.67
N VAL A 144 -3.74 28.56 -3.46
CA VAL A 144 -2.35 28.13 -3.23
C VAL A 144 -2.36 26.70 -2.73
N TYR A 145 -1.68 25.82 -3.46
CA TYR A 145 -1.51 24.42 -3.12
C TYR A 145 -0.10 24.18 -2.61
N LYS A 146 0.05 23.32 -1.60
CA LYS A 146 1.36 22.83 -1.13
C LYS A 146 1.43 21.33 -1.37
N ARG A 147 2.58 20.84 -1.82
CA ARG A 147 2.83 19.40 -1.93
C ARG A 147 3.05 18.84 -0.53
N GLU A 148 2.30 17.81 -0.19
CA GLU A 148 2.40 17.15 1.11
C GLU A 148 3.54 16.13 1.13
N SER A 149 3.79 15.48 0.00
CA SER A 149 4.71 14.36 -0.11
C SER A 149 5.27 14.21 -1.53
N LYS A 150 6.17 13.24 -1.70
CA LYS A 150 6.74 12.88 -3.00
C LYS A 150 5.63 12.29 -3.88
N SER A 151 5.60 12.69 -5.15
CA SER A 151 4.69 12.12 -6.15
C SER A 151 5.09 10.69 -6.51
N TYR A 152 4.10 9.80 -6.61
CA TYR A 152 4.26 8.43 -7.08
C TYR A 152 3.33 8.17 -8.26
N SER A 153 3.89 7.71 -9.38
CA SER A 153 3.11 7.26 -10.53
C SER A 153 2.86 5.77 -10.37
N VAL A 154 1.69 5.41 -9.86
CA VAL A 154 1.26 4.02 -9.73
C VAL A 154 -0.10 3.89 -10.40
N SER A 155 -0.26 2.95 -11.32
CA SER A 155 -1.52 2.70 -12.00
C SER A 155 -2.56 2.07 -11.07
N ALA A 156 -3.84 2.18 -11.44
CA ALA A 156 -4.91 1.53 -10.67
C ALA A 156 -4.75 0.00 -10.62
N ASN A 157 -4.18 -0.62 -11.66
CA ASN A 157 -3.93 -2.05 -11.70
C ASN A 157 -2.79 -2.46 -10.76
N GLU A 158 -1.70 -1.70 -10.74
CA GLU A 158 -0.60 -1.93 -9.80
C GLU A 158 -1.09 -1.74 -8.36
N LEU A 159 -1.92 -0.72 -8.09
CA LEU A 159 -2.56 -0.53 -6.78
C LEU A 159 -3.50 -1.69 -6.44
N ALA A 160 -4.28 -2.20 -7.39
CA ALA A 160 -5.15 -3.34 -7.16
C ALA A 160 -4.36 -4.59 -6.76
N SER A 161 -3.18 -4.80 -7.34
CA SER A 161 -2.30 -5.92 -6.99
C SER A 161 -1.52 -5.69 -5.69
N ALA A 162 -1.27 -4.43 -5.31
CA ALA A 162 -0.54 -4.05 -4.10
C ALA A 162 -1.42 -4.03 -2.83
N VAL A 163 -2.73 -3.87 -2.98
CA VAL A 163 -3.67 -3.72 -1.86
C VAL A 163 -4.42 -5.03 -1.59
N SER A 164 -4.46 -5.44 -0.34
CA SER A 164 -5.23 -6.60 0.12
C SER A 164 -6.12 -6.24 1.32
N VAL A 165 -7.28 -6.90 1.38
CA VAL A 165 -8.24 -6.76 2.49
C VAL A 165 -8.47 -8.12 3.12
N THR A 166 -8.10 -8.23 4.40
CA THR A 166 -8.19 -9.45 5.19
C THR A 166 -9.26 -9.31 6.27
N THR A 167 -10.10 -10.33 6.39
CA THR A 167 -11.30 -10.35 7.23
C THR A 167 -11.39 -11.72 7.92
N THR A 168 -11.79 -11.75 9.19
CA THR A 168 -12.04 -13.01 9.91
C THR A 168 -13.53 -13.32 9.92
N THR A 169 -13.91 -14.59 9.81
CA THR A 169 -15.31 -15.03 9.95
C THR A 169 -15.86 -14.55 11.29
N SER A 170 -17.00 -13.88 11.28
CA SER A 170 -17.64 -13.27 12.46
C SER A 170 -16.96 -12.04 13.06
N SER A 171 -16.02 -11.40 12.35
CA SER A 171 -15.40 -10.14 12.76
C SER A 171 -16.03 -8.93 12.06
N GLN A 172 -16.31 -7.88 12.83
CA GLN A 172 -16.68 -6.56 12.31
C GLN A 172 -15.45 -5.70 11.96
N VAL A 173 -14.25 -6.18 12.28
CA VAL A 173 -12.98 -5.52 11.97
C VAL A 173 -12.34 -6.18 10.77
N PHE A 174 -11.90 -5.38 9.82
CA PHE A 174 -11.08 -5.81 8.70
C PHE A 174 -9.77 -5.03 8.61
N THR A 175 -8.75 -5.69 8.07
CA THR A 175 -7.43 -5.08 7.86
C THR A 175 -7.23 -4.78 6.39
N LEU A 176 -6.88 -3.53 6.10
CA LEU A 176 -6.41 -3.09 4.79
C LEU A 176 -4.88 -3.05 4.83
N SER A 177 -4.23 -3.78 3.94
CA SER A 177 -2.78 -3.82 3.79
C SER A 177 -2.37 -3.38 2.39
N ALA A 178 -1.29 -2.61 2.28
CA ALA A 178 -0.65 -2.21 1.02
C ALA A 178 0.81 -2.67 1.06
N THR A 179 1.32 -3.25 -0.03
CA THR A 179 2.68 -3.81 -0.15
C THR A 179 3.37 -3.34 -1.42
#